data_AF-A0A3M1WWI7-F1
#
_entry.id   AF-A0A3M1WWI7-F1
#
_cell.length_a   1.000
_cell.length_b   1.000
_cell.length_c   1.000
_cell.angle_alpha   90.00
_cell.angle_beta   90.00
_cell.angle_gamma   90.00
#
_symmetry.space_group_name_H-M   'P 1'
#
loop_
_entity.id
_entity.type
_entity.pdbx_description
1 polymer ?
#
loop_
_entity_poly.entity_id
_entity_poly.type
_entity_poly.pdbx_seq_one_letter_code
_entity_poly.pdbx_strand_id
1 'polypeptide(L)'
;MLTYFRILAYGRPYLRYGVLALAALLVSTLFSAVSLVSVIPFLEILFNTEPVPPPTEPLVWYAADSLKAHGFYLLSRGMAELGPQQMLLYFCLFLLVAILIKNVARYLSAFWVAPLEHGIVQAMRDDLFRNLSRLGMAYFTRRKKGDLIGVLIGDV
;
A
#
# COMPACT_ATOMS: atom_id res chain seq x y z
N MET A 1 -4.62 28.21 -7.25
CA MET A 1 -4.63 26.76 -7.53
C MET A 1 -3.47 26.29 -8.43
N LEU A 2 -2.98 27.09 -9.39
CA LEU A 2 -1.88 26.70 -10.31
C LEU A 2 -0.53 26.42 -9.64
N THR A 3 -0.26 26.98 -8.45
CA THR A 3 1.02 26.82 -7.74
C THR A 3 1.26 25.39 -7.26
N TYR A 4 0.21 24.68 -6.82
CA TYR A 4 0.31 23.28 -6.36
C TYR A 4 0.72 22.33 -7.48
N PHE A 5 0.17 22.50 -8.69
CA PHE A 5 0.56 21.69 -9.86
C PHE A 5 1.99 21.95 -10.31
N ARG A 6 2.53 23.15 -10.06
CA ARG A 6 3.92 23.49 -10.37
C ARG A 6 4.91 22.81 -9.41
N ILE A 7 4.52 22.64 -8.15
CA ILE A 7 5.27 21.88 -7.14
C ILE A 7 5.22 20.38 -7.47
N LEU A 8 4.03 19.87 -7.85
CA LEU A 8 3.85 18.47 -8.23
C LEU A 8 4.61 18.10 -9.52
N ALA A 9 4.88 19.06 -10.40
CA ALA A 9 5.69 18.85 -11.59
C ALA A 9 7.15 18.48 -11.29
N TYR A 10 7.72 18.87 -10.15
CA TYR A 10 9.06 18.44 -9.71
C TYR A 10 9.13 16.93 -9.42
N GLY A 11 7.99 16.32 -9.05
CA GLY A 11 7.89 14.88 -8.80
C GLY A 11 7.71 14.02 -10.05
N ARG A 12 7.47 14.62 -11.24
CA ARG A 12 7.24 13.87 -12.50
C ARG A 12 8.26 12.75 -12.79
N PRO A 13 9.58 12.95 -12.67
CA PRO A 13 10.54 11.87 -12.95
C PRO A 13 10.47 10.72 -11.92
N TYR A 14 9.98 10.98 -10.71
CA TYR A 14 9.88 9.99 -9.63
C TYR A 14 8.49 9.32 -9.53
N LEU A 15 7.52 9.70 -10.38
CA LEU A 15 6.17 9.11 -10.39
C LEU A 15 6.17 7.59 -10.58
N ARG A 16 7.17 7.02 -11.26
CA ARG A 16 7.32 5.57 -11.40
C ARG A 16 7.42 4.88 -10.05
N TYR A 17 8.19 5.45 -9.13
CA TYR A 17 8.32 4.94 -7.76
C TYR A 17 7.04 5.15 -6.94
N GLY A 18 6.37 6.28 -7.14
CA GLY A 18 5.05 6.51 -6.53
C GLY A 18 3.98 5.50 -6.98
N VAL A 19 3.95 5.13 -8.26
CA VAL A 19 3.03 4.11 -8.78
C VAL A 19 3.37 2.73 -8.21
N LEU A 20 4.66 2.36 -8.12
CA LEU A 20 5.10 1.12 -7.49
C LEU A 20 4.74 1.08 -5.99
N ALA A 21 4.94 2.19 -5.28
CA ALA A 21 4.55 2.32 -3.88
C ALA A 21 3.04 2.16 -3.66
N LEU A 22 2.23 2.77 -4.54
CA LEU A 22 0.78 2.67 -4.51
C LEU A 22 0.32 1.24 -4.82
N ALA A 23 0.91 0.60 -5.82
CA ALA A 23 0.62 -0.80 -6.15
C ALA A 23 0.93 -1.73 -4.96
N ALA A 24 2.10 -1.57 -4.32
CA ALA A 24 2.47 -2.34 -3.14
C ALA A 24 1.54 -2.07 -1.95
N LEU A 25 1.09 -0.82 -1.77
CA LEU A 25 0.11 -0.47 -0.74
C LEU A 25 -1.25 -1.13 -0.99
N LEU A 26 -1.74 -1.13 -2.24
CA LEU A 26 -2.99 -1.78 -2.62
C LEU A 26 -2.95 -3.29 -2.37
N VAL A 27 -1.81 -3.93 -2.69
CA VAL A 27 -1.61 -5.35 -2.37
C VAL A 27 -1.64 -5.57 -0.85
N SER A 28 -0.94 -4.74 -0.07
CA SER A 28 -0.93 -4.86 1.40
C SER A 28 -2.32 -4.67 2.02
N THR A 29 -3.08 -3.67 1.58
CA THR A 29 -4.44 -3.42 2.07
C THR A 29 -5.42 -4.51 1.65
N LEU A 30 -5.29 -5.06 0.44
CA LEU A 30 -6.07 -6.20 -0.03
C LEU A 30 -5.81 -7.45 0.82
N PHE A 31 -4.54 -7.82 1.04
CA PHE A 31 -4.22 -8.96 1.92
C PHE A 31 -4.67 -8.72 3.37
N SER A 32 -4.63 -7.47 3.85
CA SER A 32 -5.16 -7.11 5.16
C SER A 32 -6.67 -7.33 5.25
N ALA A 33 -7.42 -6.90 4.23
CA ALA A 33 -8.87 -7.05 4.18
C ALA A 33 -9.25 -8.54 4.06
N VAL A 34 -8.62 -9.27 3.13
CA VAL A 34 -8.85 -10.70 2.94
C VAL A 34 -8.53 -11.47 4.21
N SER A 35 -7.39 -11.21 4.85
CA SER A 35 -7.00 -11.88 6.10
C SER A 35 -8.04 -11.67 7.20
N LEU A 36 -8.62 -10.48 7.34
CA LEU A 36 -9.64 -10.19 8.35
C LEU A 36 -11.01 -10.79 8.00
N VAL A 37 -11.46 -10.59 6.77
CA VAL A 37 -12.78 -11.06 6.30
C VAL A 37 -12.85 -12.58 6.31
N SER A 38 -11.76 -13.28 6.00
CA SER A 38 -11.71 -14.74 6.00
C SER A 38 -11.77 -15.39 7.38
N VAL A 39 -11.52 -14.65 8.48
CA VAL A 39 -11.62 -15.21 9.84
C VAL A 39 -13.07 -15.54 10.20
N ILE A 40 -14.01 -14.68 9.83
CA ILE A 40 -15.44 -14.84 10.12
C ILE A 40 -16.00 -16.17 9.54
N PRO A 41 -15.94 -16.41 8.22
CA PRO A 41 -16.46 -17.64 7.63
C PRO A 41 -15.73 -18.88 8.14
N PHE A 42 -14.43 -18.76 8.43
CA PHE A 42 -13.66 -19.87 8.97
C PHE A 42 -14.14 -20.25 10.38
N LEU A 43 -14.36 -19.29 11.27
CA LEU A 43 -14.89 -19.57 12.61
C LEU A 43 -16.31 -20.12 12.54
N GLU A 44 -17.15 -19.58 11.66
CA GLU A 44 -18.53 -20.08 11.49
C GLU A 44 -18.54 -21.55 11.07
N ILE A 45 -17.71 -21.97 10.11
CA ILE A 45 -17.66 -23.38 9.67
C ILE A 45 -16.94 -24.26 10.70
N LEU A 46 -15.99 -23.72 11.47
CA LEU A 46 -15.35 -24.45 12.56
C LEU A 46 -16.32 -24.81 13.69
N PHE A 47 -17.28 -23.93 13.98
CA PHE A 47 -18.26 -24.13 15.05
C PHE A 47 -19.60 -24.73 14.57
N ASN A 48 -20.02 -24.48 13.33
CA ASN A 48 -21.19 -25.14 12.74
C ASN A 48 -20.78 -26.42 12.00
N THR A 49 -21.24 -27.54 12.52
CA THR A 49 -21.05 -28.89 11.95
C THR A 49 -22.04 -29.25 10.84
N GLU A 50 -22.97 -28.35 10.48
CA GLU A 50 -23.93 -28.63 9.41
C GLU A 50 -23.27 -28.47 8.02
N PRO A 51 -23.41 -29.46 7.12
CA PRO A 51 -22.85 -29.39 5.78
C PRO A 51 -23.51 -28.26 4.98
N VAL A 52 -22.73 -27.24 4.65
CA VAL A 52 -23.18 -26.14 3.79
C VAL A 52 -23.49 -26.69 2.39
N PRO A 53 -24.73 -26.54 1.88
CA PRO A 53 -25.11 -27.07 0.57
C PRO A 53 -24.32 -26.38 -0.56
N PRO A 54 -24.11 -27.07 -1.69
CA PRO A 54 -23.44 -26.47 -2.85
C PRO A 54 -24.20 -25.22 -3.33
N PRO A 55 -23.49 -24.13 -3.71
CA PRO A 55 -24.13 -22.94 -4.23
C PRO A 55 -24.96 -23.31 -5.47
N THR A 56 -26.25 -22.98 -5.45
CA THR A 56 -27.18 -23.22 -6.56
C THR A 56 -26.97 -22.27 -7.74
N GLU A 57 -26.22 -21.19 -7.56
CA GLU A 57 -25.97 -20.16 -8.56
C GLU A 57 -24.49 -20.14 -9.02
N PRO A 58 -24.21 -19.85 -10.30
CA PRO A 58 -22.85 -19.76 -10.82
C PRO A 58 -22.05 -18.63 -10.15
N LEU A 59 -20.72 -18.75 -10.13
CA LEU A 59 -19.83 -17.75 -9.54
C LEU A 59 -19.97 -16.39 -10.25
N VAL A 60 -20.60 -15.44 -9.56
CA VAL A 60 -20.71 -14.05 -10.01
C VAL A 60 -19.69 -13.18 -9.28
N TRP A 61 -18.65 -12.74 -9.98
CA TRP A 61 -17.51 -11.99 -9.41
C TRP A 61 -17.86 -10.60 -8.86
N TYR A 62 -18.96 -9.99 -9.33
CA TYR A 62 -19.43 -8.68 -8.87
C TYR A 62 -20.40 -8.77 -7.68
N ALA A 63 -20.92 -9.95 -7.36
CA ALA A 63 -21.86 -10.14 -6.26
C ALA A 63 -21.12 -10.61 -5.01
N ALA A 64 -21.07 -9.76 -3.98
CA ALA A 64 -20.41 -10.07 -2.71
C ALA A 64 -21.00 -11.33 -2.05
N ASP A 65 -22.30 -11.58 -2.24
CA ASP A 65 -22.99 -12.74 -1.66
C ASP A 65 -22.64 -14.04 -2.38
N SER A 66 -22.51 -14.03 -3.71
CA SER A 66 -22.06 -15.20 -4.48
C SER A 66 -20.60 -15.55 -4.19
N LEU A 67 -19.74 -14.53 -3.99
CA LEU A 67 -18.34 -14.73 -3.64
C LEU A 67 -18.20 -15.33 -2.23
N LYS A 68 -18.99 -14.84 -1.27
CA LYS A 68 -19.08 -15.45 0.07
C LYS A 68 -19.54 -16.90 -0.04
N ALA A 69 -20.68 -17.18 -0.67
CA ALA A 69 -21.24 -18.53 -0.77
C ALA A 69 -20.24 -19.56 -1.34
N HIS A 70 -19.48 -19.18 -2.36
CA HIS A 70 -18.44 -20.04 -2.92
C HIS A 70 -17.22 -20.19 -1.99
N GLY A 71 -16.82 -19.13 -1.29
CA GLY A 71 -15.76 -19.20 -0.27
C GLY A 71 -16.13 -20.10 0.91
N PHE A 72 -17.37 -20.00 1.40
CA PHE A 72 -17.92 -20.88 2.43
C PHE A 72 -17.97 -22.35 1.96
N TYR A 73 -18.39 -22.60 0.71
CA TYR A 73 -18.43 -23.95 0.14
C TYR A 73 -17.04 -24.58 -0.02
N LEU A 74 -16.04 -23.80 -0.47
CA LEU A 74 -14.66 -24.27 -0.56
C LEU A 74 -14.09 -24.67 0.81
N LEU A 75 -14.36 -23.85 1.82
CA LEU A 75 -13.96 -24.12 3.20
C LEU A 75 -14.68 -25.34 3.78
N SER A 76 -16.01 -25.46 3.59
CA SER A 76 -16.80 -26.58 4.12
C SER A 76 -16.39 -27.92 3.48
N ARG A 77 -16.12 -27.92 2.16
CA ARG A 77 -15.59 -29.10 1.47
C ARG A 77 -14.23 -29.51 2.02
N GLY A 78 -13.33 -28.55 2.24
CA GLY A 78 -12.03 -28.81 2.86
C GLY A 78 -12.16 -29.42 4.26
N MET A 79 -13.12 -28.97 5.07
CA MET A 79 -13.39 -29.54 6.40
C MET A 79 -13.97 -30.95 6.35
N ALA A 80 -14.81 -31.25 5.37
CA ALA A 80 -15.36 -32.59 5.18
C ALA A 80 -14.30 -33.63 4.77
N GLU A 81 -13.29 -33.22 3.99
CA GLU A 81 -12.22 -34.11 3.51
C GLU A 81 -11.06 -34.25 4.51
N LEU A 82 -10.68 -33.18 5.22
CA LEU A 82 -9.47 -33.12 6.06
C LEU A 82 -9.75 -33.13 7.57
N GLY A 83 -11.00 -32.99 7.99
CA GLY A 83 -11.39 -32.87 9.40
C GLY A 83 -11.07 -31.51 10.04
N PRO A 84 -11.73 -31.15 11.16
CA PRO A 84 -11.69 -29.80 11.72
C PRO A 84 -10.31 -29.40 12.25
N GLN A 85 -9.60 -30.33 12.90
CA GLN A 85 -8.29 -30.06 13.50
C GLN A 85 -7.21 -29.78 12.43
N GLN A 86 -7.22 -30.53 11.33
CA GLN A 86 -6.23 -30.36 10.26
C GLN A 86 -6.52 -29.11 9.44
N MET A 87 -7.79 -28.79 9.19
CA MET A 87 -8.18 -27.54 8.55
C MET A 87 -7.75 -26.31 9.35
N LEU A 88 -7.86 -26.35 10.69
CA LEU A 88 -7.41 -25.26 11.56
C LEU A 88 -5.90 -24.98 11.42
N LEU A 89 -5.10 -26.04 11.33
CA LEU A 89 -3.66 -25.90 11.14
C LEU A 89 -3.34 -25.24 9.79
N TYR A 90 -3.98 -25.70 8.71
CA TYR A 90 -3.83 -25.08 7.38
C TYR A 90 -4.28 -23.62 7.36
N PHE A 91 -5.39 -23.29 8.03
CA PHE A 91 -5.88 -21.92 8.12
C PHE A 91 -4.91 -21.01 8.88
N CYS A 92 -4.35 -21.49 9.99
CA CYS A 92 -3.33 -20.77 10.75
C CYS A 92 -2.08 -20.51 9.90
N LEU A 93 -1.60 -21.54 9.17
CA LEU A 93 -0.46 -21.40 8.27
C LEU A 93 -0.75 -20.42 7.12
N PHE A 94 -1.94 -20.50 6.53
CA PHE A 94 -2.41 -19.55 5.51
C PHE A 94 -2.41 -18.11 6.04
N LEU A 95 -2.97 -17.88 7.23
CA LEU A 95 -2.98 -16.55 7.85
C LEU A 95 -1.57 -16.04 8.12
N LEU A 96 -0.66 -16.90 8.62
CA LEU A 96 0.72 -16.54 8.86
C LEU A 96 1.40 -16.07 7.57
N VAL A 97 1.25 -16.83 6.48
CA VAL A 97 1.80 -16.48 5.16
C VAL A 97 1.16 -15.19 4.63
N ALA A 98 -0.17 -15.04 4.74
CA ALA A 98 -0.88 -13.85 4.31
C ALA A 98 -0.43 -12.58 5.06
N ILE A 99 -0.24 -12.67 6.39
CA ILE A 99 0.27 -11.59 7.22
C ILE A 99 1.71 -11.25 6.85
N LEU A 100 2.55 -12.26 6.57
CA LEU A 100 3.92 -12.04 6.11
C LEU A 100 3.96 -11.28 4.78
N ILE A 101 3.18 -11.73 3.79
CA ILE A 101 3.05 -11.06 2.48
C ILE A 101 2.55 -9.62 2.66
N LYS A 102 1.52 -9.40 3.49
CA LYS A 102 1.00 -8.06 3.81
C LYS A 102 2.10 -7.15 4.34
N ASN A 103 2.93 -7.64 5.26
CA ASN A 103 4.00 -6.84 5.87
C ASN A 103 5.12 -6.55 4.87
N VAL A 104 5.52 -7.53 4.06
CA VAL A 104 6.49 -7.32 2.98
C VAL A 104 5.99 -6.28 1.98
N ALA A 105 4.73 -6.37 1.55
CA ALA A 105 4.12 -5.40 0.65
C ALA A 105 4.06 -3.99 1.27
N ARG A 106 3.76 -3.89 2.57
CA ARG A 106 3.77 -2.62 3.31
C ARG A 106 5.18 -2.02 3.38
N TYR A 107 6.17 -2.83 3.70
CA TYR A 107 7.57 -2.41 3.72
C TYR A 107 8.01 -1.93 2.33
N LEU A 108 7.67 -2.68 1.29
CA LEU A 108 8.01 -2.33 -0.09
C LEU A 108 7.35 -1.02 -0.52
N SER A 109 6.10 -0.78 -0.11
CA SER A 109 5.44 0.51 -0.32
C SER A 109 6.23 1.67 0.33
N ALA A 110 6.61 1.53 1.60
CA ALA A 110 7.42 2.55 2.29
C ALA A 110 8.80 2.75 1.64
N PHE A 111 9.44 1.66 1.20
CA PHE A 111 10.72 1.70 0.49
C PHE A 111 10.64 2.51 -0.80
N TRP A 112 9.59 2.34 -1.60
CA TRP A 112 9.41 3.08 -2.85
C TRP A 112 8.95 4.54 -2.65
N VAL A 113 8.35 4.87 -1.49
CA VAL A 113 8.01 6.26 -1.13
C VAL A 113 9.26 7.07 -0.80
N ALA A 114 10.26 6.50 -0.12
CA ALA A 114 11.48 7.23 0.26
C ALA A 114 12.20 7.95 -0.91
N PRO A 115 12.50 7.31 -2.07
CA PRO A 115 13.13 8.00 -3.19
C PRO A 115 12.20 9.04 -3.85
N LEU A 116 10.88 8.90 -3.72
CA LEU A 116 9.93 9.91 -4.17
C LEU A 116 10.04 11.17 -3.31
N GLU A 117 10.00 11.02 -1.98
CA GLU A 117 10.08 12.14 -1.04
C GLU A 117 11.44 12.86 -1.14
N HIS A 118 12.54 12.09 -1.05
CA HIS A 118 13.88 12.67 -1.13
C HIS A 118 14.21 13.23 -2.51
N GLY A 119 13.74 12.59 -3.58
CA GLY A 119 13.95 13.04 -4.96
C GLY A 119 13.27 14.38 -5.25
N ILE A 120 12.05 14.60 -4.72
CA ILE A 120 11.33 15.87 -4.87
C ILE A 120 12.08 16.99 -4.15
N VAL A 121 12.47 16.78 -2.89
CA VAL A 121 13.21 17.78 -2.09
C VAL A 121 14.55 18.11 -2.76
N GLN A 122 15.27 17.10 -3.26
CA GLN A 122 16.53 17.30 -3.97
C GLN A 122 16.34 18.14 -5.24
N ALA A 123 15.32 17.82 -6.05
CA ALA A 123 15.04 18.56 -7.28
C ALA A 123 14.69 20.04 -7.00
N MET A 124 13.97 20.31 -5.91
CA MET A 124 13.66 21.68 -5.48
C MET A 124 14.92 22.43 -5.01
N ARG A 125 15.76 21.78 -4.20
CA ARG A 125 17.05 22.35 -3.76
C ARG A 125 17.95 22.69 -4.93
N ASP A 126 18.04 21.80 -5.92
CA ASP A 126 18.87 22.01 -7.10
C ASP A 126 18.37 23.19 -7.96
N ASP A 127 17.05 23.37 -8.10
CA ASP A 127 16.50 24.49 -8.86
C ASP A 127 16.68 25.83 -8.15
N LEU A 128 16.45 25.86 -6.84
CA LEU A 128 16.76 27.03 -6.02
C LEU A 128 18.25 27.37 -6.09
N PHE A 129 19.14 26.40 -5.94
CA PHE A 129 20.58 26.63 -6.02
C PHE A 129 21.00 27.21 -7.38
N ARG A 130 20.53 26.63 -8.49
CA ARG A 130 20.79 27.15 -9.84
C ARG A 130 20.33 28.59 -10.02
N ASN A 131 19.16 28.95 -9.48
CA ASN A 131 18.64 30.31 -9.55
C ASN A 131 19.45 31.27 -8.67
N LEU A 132 19.82 30.87 -7.45
CA LEU A 132 20.71 31.64 -6.58
C LEU A 132 22.06 31.91 -7.24
N SER A 133 22.69 30.91 -7.86
CA SER A 133 24.01 31.07 -8.50
C SER A 133 24.02 32.04 -9.70
N ARG A 134 22.86 32.33 -10.30
CA ARG A 134 22.73 33.28 -11.42
C ARG A 134 22.51 34.73 -10.97
N LEU A 135 22.25 34.98 -9.69
CA LEU A 135 22.06 36.32 -9.17
C LEU A 135 23.39 37.09 -9.08
N GLY A 136 23.34 38.39 -9.38
CA GLY A 136 24.52 39.26 -9.32
C GLY A 136 24.99 39.55 -7.89
N MET A 137 26.25 39.97 -7.74
CA MET A 137 26.86 40.26 -6.43
C MET A 137 26.06 41.25 -5.58
N ALA A 138 25.39 42.23 -6.20
CA ALA A 138 24.56 43.22 -5.52
C ALA A 138 23.40 42.61 -4.70
N TYR A 139 22.89 41.43 -5.10
CA TYR A 139 21.88 40.70 -4.34
C TYR A 139 22.48 40.09 -3.06
N PHE A 140 23.66 39.49 -3.18
CA PHE A 140 24.37 38.86 -2.07
C PHE A 140 24.91 39.86 -1.05
N THR A 141 25.21 41.10 -1.45
CA THR A 141 25.62 42.16 -0.51
C THR A 141 24.48 42.62 0.39
N ARG A 142 23.21 42.54 -0.05
CA ARG A 142 22.04 42.98 0.74
C ARG A 142 21.45 41.91 1.66
N ARG A 143 21.70 40.63 1.39
CA ARG A 143 21.14 39.51 2.17
C ARG A 143 22.21 38.90 3.08
N LYS A 144 21.83 38.57 4.31
CA LYS A 144 22.71 37.82 5.23
C LYS A 144 22.92 36.42 4.67
N LYS A 145 24.18 35.96 4.63
CA LYS A 145 24.53 34.60 4.17
C LYS A 145 23.76 33.51 4.94
N GLY A 146 23.51 33.72 6.24
CA GLY A 146 22.72 32.81 7.09
C GLY A 146 21.27 32.65 6.65
N ASP A 147 20.61 33.73 6.21
CA ASP A 147 19.22 33.65 5.72
C ASP A 147 19.15 32.84 4.42
N LEU A 148 20.13 32.99 3.53
CA LEU A 148 20.18 32.25 2.26
C LEU A 148 20.39 30.75 2.49
N ILE A 149 21.24 30.39 3.46
CA ILE A 149 21.46 29.00 3.87
C ILE A 149 20.22 28.43 4.56
N GLY A 150 19.55 29.23 5.40
CA GLY A 150 18.30 28.86 6.06
C GLY A 150 17.20 28.48 5.06
N VAL A 151 17.02 29.28 4.00
CA VAL A 151 16.03 28.99 2.95
C VAL A 151 16.37 27.69 2.20
N LEU A 152 17.65 27.43 1.92
CA LEU A 152 18.09 26.24 1.18
C LEU A 152 17.96 24.93 1.98
N ILE A 153 18.16 25.00 3.30
CA ILE A 153 18.19 23.83 4.18
C ILE A 153 16.83 23.59 4.85
N GLY A 154 16.15 24.65 5.29
CA GLY A 154 14.96 24.57 6.15
C GLY A 154 13.62 24.84 5.46
N ASP A 155 13.57 25.74 4.48
CA ASP A 155 12.30 26.16 3.84
C ASP A 155 11.96 25.40 2.54
N VAL A 156 12.78 24.40 2.16
CA VAL A 156 12.52 23.47 1.04
C VAL A 156 11.90 22.17 1.53
#